data_AF-A0A7W0U5L6-F1
#
_entry.id   AF-A0A7W0U5L6-F1
#
_cell.length_a   1.000
_cell.length_b   1.000
_cell.length_c   1.000
_cell.angle_alpha   90.00
_cell.angle_beta   90.00
_cell.angle_gamma   90.00
#
_symmetry.space_group_name_H-M   'P 1'
#
loop_
_entity.id
_entity.type
_entity.pdbx_description
1 polymer ?
#
loop_
_entity_poly.entity_id
_entity_poly.type
_entity_poly.pdbx_seq_one_letter_code
_entity_poly.pdbx_strand_id
1 'polypeptide(L)'
;MPRMTVYLPEELHTQVKAAQLPVSEILQEALRRELSRRQKVQALDEYLAELTEEVGEPTTEDIAEAERIMAEIRGHRDAKEAS
;
A
#
# COMPACT_ATOMS: atom_id res chain seq x y z
N MET A 1 1.68 -29.08 4.53
CA MET A 1 1.39 -27.69 4.94
C MET A 1 0.65 -27.70 6.27
N PRO A 2 0.89 -26.74 7.19
CA PRO A 2 0.11 -26.62 8.41
C PRO A 2 -1.36 -26.31 8.09
N ARG A 3 -2.29 -26.91 8.86
CA ARG A 3 -3.73 -26.70 8.70
C ARG A 3 -4.20 -25.62 9.68
N MET A 4 -4.88 -24.61 9.15
CA MET A 4 -5.52 -23.54 9.93
C MET A 4 -7.03 -23.61 9.74
N THR A 5 -7.79 -23.64 10.83
CA THR A 5 -9.25 -23.53 10.80
C THR A 5 -9.63 -22.06 11.00
N VAL A 6 -10.47 -21.53 10.11
CA VAL A 6 -10.90 -20.12 10.12
C VAL A 6 -12.41 -20.07 10.21
N TYR A 7 -12.93 -19.16 11.02
CA TYR A 7 -14.37 -18.91 11.10
C TYR A 7 -14.81 -17.97 9.99
N LEU A 8 -15.88 -18.34 9.29
CA LEU A 8 -16.52 -17.50 8.29
C LEU A 8 -17.90 -17.07 8.79
N PRO A 9 -18.30 -15.81 8.51
CA PRO A 9 -19.71 -15.41 8.59
C PRO A 9 -20.61 -16.35 7.80
N GLU A 10 -21.82 -16.58 8.30
CA GLU A 10 -22.76 -17.55 7.73
C GLU A 10 -23.15 -17.21 6.28
N GLU A 11 -23.27 -15.93 5.97
CA GLU A 11 -23.59 -15.43 4.64
C GLU A 11 -22.49 -15.80 3.65
N LEU A 12 -21.22 -15.65 4.05
CA LEU A 12 -20.06 -15.99 3.22
C LEU A 12 -19.93 -17.50 3.05
N HIS A 13 -20.16 -18.28 4.11
CA HIS A 13 -20.14 -19.73 4.03
C HIS A 13 -21.18 -20.25 3.01
N THR A 14 -22.39 -19.69 3.03
CA THR A 14 -23.48 -20.06 2.11
C THR A 14 -23.13 -19.71 0.67
N GLN A 15 -22.62 -18.50 0.42
CA GLN A 15 -22.22 -18.06 -0.93
C GLN A 15 -21.08 -18.90 -1.51
N VAL A 16 -20.05 -19.16 -0.70
CA VAL A 16 -18.92 -20.00 -1.09
C VAL A 16 -19.36 -21.42 -1.46
N LYS A 17 -20.25 -22.00 -0.66
CA LYS A 17 -20.78 -23.35 -0.90
C LYS A 17 -21.59 -23.40 -2.19
N ALA A 18 -22.44 -22.39 -2.43
CA ALA A 18 -23.25 -22.30 -3.65
C ALA A 18 -22.36 -22.14 -4.90
N ALA A 19 -21.29 -21.37 -4.82
CA ALA A 19 -20.38 -21.09 -5.92
C ALA A 19 -19.23 -22.11 -6.08
N GLN A 20 -19.12 -23.10 -5.20
CA GLN A 20 -18.06 -24.14 -5.20
C GLN A 20 -16.64 -23.56 -5.30
N LEU A 21 -16.39 -22.45 -4.61
CA LEU A 21 -15.12 -21.73 -4.73
C LEU A 21 -13.95 -22.49 -4.09
N PRO A 22 -12.72 -22.40 -4.67
CA PRO A 22 -11.52 -22.94 -4.05
C PRO A 22 -11.04 -22.03 -2.90
N VAL A 23 -11.78 -22.07 -1.77
CA VAL A 23 -11.58 -21.16 -0.61
C VAL A 23 -10.14 -21.15 -0.12
N SER A 24 -9.51 -22.32 -0.05
CA SER A 24 -8.14 -22.42 0.46
C SER A 24 -7.14 -21.69 -0.43
N GLU A 25 -7.28 -21.76 -1.75
CA GLU A 25 -6.38 -21.07 -2.68
C GLU A 25 -6.62 -19.56 -2.65
N ILE A 26 -7.89 -19.13 -2.63
CA ILE A 26 -8.28 -17.73 -2.53
C ILE A 26 -7.73 -17.12 -1.23
N LEU A 27 -7.92 -17.82 -0.10
CA LEU A 27 -7.43 -17.37 1.20
C LEU A 27 -5.90 -17.32 1.23
N GLN A 28 -5.21 -18.32 0.69
CA GLN A 28 -3.75 -18.30 0.61
C GLN A 28 -3.23 -17.10 -0.19
N GLU A 29 -3.86 -16.81 -1.33
CA GLU A 29 -3.46 -15.67 -2.16
C GLU A 29 -3.75 -14.33 -1.46
N ALA A 30 -4.92 -14.20 -0.83
CA ALA A 30 -5.26 -13.02 -0.03
C ALA A 30 -4.26 -12.80 1.11
N LEU A 31 -3.89 -13.87 1.83
CA LEU A 31 -2.90 -13.81 2.90
C LEU A 31 -1.51 -13.42 2.37
N ARG A 32 -1.05 -13.99 1.25
CA ARG A 32 0.23 -13.60 0.63
C ARG A 32 0.26 -12.12 0.27
N ARG A 33 -0.81 -11.61 -0.33
CA ARG A 33 -0.93 -10.19 -0.70
C ARG A 33 -0.89 -9.30 0.53
N GLU A 34 -1.65 -9.63 1.56
CA GLU A 34 -1.71 -8.81 2.78
C GLU A 34 -0.38 -8.83 3.54
N LEU A 35 0.27 -10.00 3.66
CA LEU A 35 1.59 -10.09 4.28
C LEU A 35 2.64 -9.30 3.51
N SER A 36 2.65 -9.41 2.17
CA SER A 36 3.56 -8.62 1.32
C SER A 36 3.31 -7.12 1.47
N ARG A 37 2.04 -6.70 1.52
CA ARG A 37 1.68 -5.29 1.76
C ARG A 37 2.22 -4.80 3.09
N ARG A 38 2.03 -5.57 4.18
CA ARG A 38 2.52 -5.21 5.52
C ARG A 38 4.03 -5.12 5.57
N GLN A 39 4.74 -6.06 4.95
CA GLN A 39 6.19 -6.03 4.86
C GLN A 39 6.69 -4.77 4.14
N LYS A 40 6.04 -4.36 3.05
CA LYS A 40 6.41 -3.13 2.32
C LYS A 40 6.15 -1.87 3.14
N VAL A 41 5.03 -1.81 3.87
CA VAL A 41 4.73 -0.69 4.77
C VAL A 41 5.77 -0.61 5.87
N GLN A 42 6.07 -1.73 6.54
CA GLN A 42 7.09 -1.77 7.57
C GLN A 42 8.47 -1.33 7.04
N ALA A 43 8.90 -1.85 5.88
CA ALA A 43 10.16 -1.46 5.27
C ALA A 43 10.18 0.03 4.89
N LEU A 44 9.04 0.61 4.50
CA LEU A 44 8.92 2.04 4.24
C LEU A 44 9.04 2.85 5.54
N ASP A 45 8.39 2.40 6.62
CA ASP A 45 8.48 3.06 7.93
C ASP A 45 9.92 3.04 8.47
N GLU A 46 10.61 1.90 8.34
CA GLU A 46 12.03 1.76 8.69
C GLU A 46 12.91 2.70 7.86
N TYR A 47 12.72 2.72 6.53
CA TYR A 47 13.45 3.62 5.64
C TYR A 47 13.23 5.10 5.95
N LEU A 48 11.98 5.50 6.24
CA LEU A 48 11.67 6.88 6.60
C LEU A 48 12.33 7.27 7.93
N ALA A 49 12.35 6.36 8.91
CA ALA A 49 13.04 6.61 10.17
C ALA A 49 14.55 6.80 9.97
N GLU A 50 15.19 5.93 9.17
CA GLU A 50 16.61 6.07 8.81
C GLU A 50 16.89 7.39 8.09
N LEU A 51 16.04 7.77 7.13
CA LEU A 51 16.19 9.01 6.39
C LEU A 51 16.05 10.24 7.30
N THR A 52 15.06 10.24 8.19
CA THR A 52 14.87 11.30 9.18
C THR A 52 16.07 11.39 10.13
N GLU A 53 16.69 10.28 10.50
CA GLU A 53 17.92 10.30 11.31
C GLU A 53 19.10 10.91 10.52
N GLU A 54 19.21 10.63 9.22
CA GLU A 54 20.29 11.14 8.36
C GLU A 54 20.16 12.65 8.08
N VAL A 55 18.97 13.12 7.71
CA VAL A 55 18.77 14.50 7.22
C VAL A 55 17.95 15.40 8.14
N GLY A 56 17.34 14.85 9.19
CA GLY A 56 16.41 15.55 10.07
C GLY A 56 14.96 15.53 9.56
N GLU A 57 14.02 15.87 10.45
CA GLU A 57 12.62 16.05 10.07
C GLU A 57 12.46 17.27 9.14
N PRO A 58 11.64 17.17 8.08
CA PRO A 58 11.38 18.31 7.21
C PRO A 58 10.64 19.41 7.97
N THR A 59 11.07 20.66 7.78
CA THR A 59 10.38 21.81 8.34
C THR A 59 9.18 22.21 7.48
N THR A 60 8.28 23.02 8.04
CA THR A 60 7.17 23.62 7.27
C THR A 60 7.66 24.47 6.09
N GLU A 61 8.84 25.07 6.20
CA GLU A 61 9.45 25.87 5.13
C GLU A 61 9.96 24.97 4.00
N ASP A 62 10.60 23.84 4.33
CA ASP A 62 11.03 22.82 3.37
C ASP A 62 9.83 22.25 2.59
N ILE A 63 8.73 21.97 3.30
CA ILE A 63 7.49 21.46 2.68
C ILE A 63 6.91 22.51 1.72
N ALA A 64 6.81 23.77 2.15
CA ALA A 64 6.28 24.84 1.30
C ALA A 64 7.14 25.09 0.05
N GLU A 65 8.47 24.96 0.18
CA GLU A 65 9.37 25.05 -0.98
C GLU A 65 9.17 23.87 -1.93
N ALA A 66 9.10 22.65 -1.42
CA ALA A 66 8.86 21.46 -2.23
C ALA A 66 7.53 21.54 -3.00
N GLU A 67 6.47 22.04 -2.38
CA GLU A 67 5.17 22.25 -3.04
C GLU A 67 5.25 23.26 -4.19
N ARG A 68 5.98 24.38 -3.99
CA ARG A 68 6.20 25.38 -5.04
C ARG A 68 6.93 24.78 -6.25
N ILE A 69 8.01 24.05 -6.00
CA ILE A 69 8.78 23.37 -7.05
C ILE A 69 7.90 22.37 -7.82
N MET A 70 7.09 21.59 -7.11
CA MET A 70 6.20 20.60 -7.75
C MET A 70 5.09 21.25 -8.59
N ALA A 71 4.59 22.42 -8.19
CA ALA A 71 3.63 23.18 -8.97
C ALA A 71 4.24 23.70 -10.28
N GLU A 72 5.48 24.21 -10.22
CA GLU A 72 6.23 24.67 -11.41
C GLU A 72 6.50 23.52 -12.40
N ILE A 73 6.99 22.38 -11.91
CA ILE A 73 7.24 21.18 -12.74
C ILE A 73 5.97 20.74 -13.46
N ARG A 74 4.83 20.72 -12.75
CA ARG A 74 3.54 20.33 -13.34
C ARG A 74 3.09 21.31 -14.42
N GLY A 75 3.20 22.62 -14.15
CA GLY A 75 2.87 23.67 -15.12
C GLY A 75 3.70 23.58 -16.40
N HIS A 76 5.00 23.29 -16.29
CA HIS A 76 5.86 23.08 -17.45
C HIS A 76 5.51 21.82 -18.25
N ARG A 77 5.11 20.74 -17.59
CA ARG A 77 4.68 19.52 -18.27
C ARG A 77 3.40 19.74 -19.06
N ASP A 78 2.42 20.39 -18.44
CA ASP A 78 1.11 20.65 -19.07
C ASP A 78 1.25 21.62 -20.26
N ALA A 79 2.12 22.62 -20.16
CA ALA A 79 2.43 23.52 -21.28
C ALA A 79 3.14 22.81 -22.46
N LYS A 80 3.92 21.77 -22.17
CA LYS A 80 4.61 20.95 -23.19
C LYS A 80 3.65 19.97 -23.88
N GLU A 81 2.65 19.45 -23.17
CA GLU A 81 1.64 18.54 -23.72
C GLU A 81 0.58 19.27 -24.55
N ALA A 82 0.41 20.59 -24.35
CA ALA A 82 -0.52 21.44 -25.10
C ALA A 82 0.06 22.08 -26.37
N SER A 83 1.35 21.84 -26.68
CA SER A 83 2.06 22.35 -27.87
C SER A 83 2.34 21.26 -28.89
#